data_AF-A0AAD5ZPS8-F1
#
_entry.id   AF-A0AAD5ZPS8-F1
#
_cell.length_a   1.000
_cell.length_b   1.000
_cell.length_c   1.000
_cell.angle_alpha   90.00
_cell.angle_beta   90.00
_cell.angle_gamma   90.00
#
_symmetry.space_group_name_H-M   'P 1'
#
loop_
_entity.id
_entity.type
_entity.pdbx_description
1 polymer ?
#
loop_
_entity_poly.entity_id
_entity_poly.type
_entity_poly.pdbx_seq_one_letter_code
_entity_poly.pdbx_strand_id
1 'polypeptide(L)'
;MEKYCLALVVMSFVVAAVYGQDTQGFISIDCGNTNSFVDDATKLTYTSDDQYIDTGVNANIASNYKSTISLVTLFSLRSFPSGDRNCYNLKPVVRNITYLIRVGFFHGNYDSHFSQQSKKPILFDLYIGISKWKTVNITDAGYIFMYEAVTVALGEVLYVCLVNTGQGTPFISFLETRQMKSPLYPYVTATQFGDLYGRGDVGGSKYTRYPSDKYDRIWYPLMIDEWTNISTPQRVNSDLGESLSELPSTVLQTAVIPSKSAPNSSNIYFNWTQQDGLIPPIGFNLYFAEVKQLPMGGKREFDIYYNGKLLYQQVNPKYLMANTIYTAKPQNMPIDLNRYSITLNATSNSTEPALLNALEIYSILPVDTKMVDPADNDVMLTIKAAYKLNKGWTGDPCAPAKYPWVGVGCDYNGNYSKIIALNLSNSGLTGSVSPSLSKLQNLKIL
;
A
#
# COMPACT_ATOMS: atom_id res chain seq x y z
N MET A 1 -26.63 -67.10 26.85
CA MET A 1 -26.00 -65.83 27.27
C MET A 1 -25.34 -65.22 26.04
N GLU A 2 -26.10 -64.50 25.22
CA GLU A 2 -25.53 -63.75 24.09
C GLU A 2 -25.65 -62.27 24.41
N LYS A 3 -24.49 -61.63 24.55
CA LYS A 3 -24.36 -60.22 24.92
C LYS A 3 -24.46 -59.37 23.66
N TYR A 4 -25.45 -58.50 23.62
CA TYR A 4 -25.49 -57.38 22.68
C TYR A 4 -24.32 -56.44 22.97
N CYS A 5 -23.45 -56.23 21.97
CA CYS A 5 -22.40 -55.21 22.03
C CYS A 5 -22.84 -54.06 21.11
N LEU A 6 -23.36 -52.99 21.70
CA LEU A 6 -23.71 -51.76 21.01
C LEU A 6 -22.40 -51.03 20.65
N ALA A 7 -22.02 -51.02 19.38
CA ALA A 7 -20.87 -50.25 18.90
C ALA A 7 -21.28 -48.78 18.71
N LEU A 8 -20.83 -47.90 19.61
CA LEU A 8 -20.93 -46.46 19.48
C LEU A 8 -19.97 -45.97 18.38
N VAL A 9 -20.50 -45.62 17.21
CA VAL A 9 -19.76 -44.91 16.17
C VAL A 9 -19.66 -43.44 16.59
N VAL A 10 -18.53 -43.08 17.20
CA VAL A 10 -18.20 -41.66 17.44
C VAL A 10 -17.70 -41.08 16.12
N MET A 11 -18.59 -40.40 15.40
CA MET A 11 -18.21 -39.55 14.27
C MET A 11 -17.34 -38.41 14.78
N SER A 12 -16.03 -38.54 14.56
CA SER A 12 -15.06 -37.44 14.70
C SER A 12 -15.37 -36.41 13.63
N PHE A 13 -16.14 -35.38 13.99
CA PHE A 13 -16.17 -34.13 13.24
C PHE A 13 -14.85 -33.42 13.50
N VAL A 14 -13.91 -33.53 12.57
CA VAL A 14 -12.80 -32.58 12.48
C VAL A 14 -13.42 -31.24 12.06
N VAL A 15 -13.84 -30.46 13.05
CA VAL A 15 -14.05 -29.03 12.84
C VAL A 15 -12.66 -28.49 12.55
N ALA A 16 -12.35 -28.27 11.27
CA ALA A 16 -11.24 -27.43 10.91
C ALA A 16 -11.51 -26.09 11.60
N ALA A 17 -10.76 -25.83 12.68
CA ALA A 17 -10.69 -24.51 13.26
C ALA A 17 -10.15 -23.61 12.16
N VAL A 18 -11.05 -22.96 11.41
CA VAL A 18 -10.72 -21.76 10.70
C VAL A 18 -10.36 -20.79 11.81
N TYR A 19 -9.08 -20.72 12.15
CA TYR A 19 -8.56 -19.59 12.88
C TYR A 19 -8.93 -18.37 12.02
N GLY A 20 -10.04 -17.72 12.36
CA GLY A 20 -10.35 -16.41 11.84
C GLY A 20 -9.17 -15.53 12.22
N GLN A 21 -8.28 -15.28 11.27
CA GLN A 21 -7.26 -14.27 11.44
C GLN A 21 -7.99 -12.97 11.71
N ASP A 22 -7.57 -12.28 12.75
CA ASP A 22 -8.18 -11.03 13.18
C ASP A 22 -8.08 -9.98 12.07
N THR A 23 -9.20 -9.66 11.42
CA THR A 23 -9.28 -8.58 10.43
C THR A 23 -9.49 -7.22 11.10
N GLN A 24 -9.27 -7.13 12.42
CA GLN A 24 -9.36 -5.87 13.16
C GLN A 24 -8.44 -4.82 12.52
N GLY A 25 -9.05 -3.69 12.13
CA GLY A 25 -8.35 -2.58 11.49
C GLY A 25 -8.20 -2.70 9.96
N PHE A 26 -8.81 -3.71 9.32
CA PHE A 26 -8.88 -3.75 7.86
C PHE A 26 -10.08 -2.94 7.35
N ILE A 27 -9.83 -2.15 6.30
CA ILE A 27 -10.88 -1.48 5.52
C ILE A 27 -10.73 -1.94 4.07
N SER A 28 -11.79 -2.48 3.47
CA SER A 28 -11.80 -2.93 2.07
C SER A 28 -13.00 -2.32 1.37
N ILE A 29 -12.74 -1.44 0.42
CA ILE A 29 -13.75 -0.60 -0.24
C ILE A 29 -13.84 -0.99 -1.71
N ASP A 30 -15.04 -1.31 -2.16
CA ASP A 30 -15.39 -1.45 -3.58
C ASP A 30 -16.04 -0.14 -4.05
N CYS A 31 -15.29 0.66 -4.78
CA CYS A 31 -15.68 2.02 -5.10
C CYS A 31 -16.73 2.05 -6.21
N GLY A 32 -17.78 2.85 -6.02
CA GLY A 32 -18.89 2.95 -6.97
C GLY A 32 -19.90 1.80 -6.91
N ASN A 33 -19.66 0.77 -6.08
CA ASN A 33 -20.64 -0.26 -5.77
C ASN A 33 -21.47 0.17 -4.54
N THR A 34 -22.76 -0.16 -4.55
CA THR A 34 -23.67 0.10 -3.42
C THR A 34 -23.86 -1.10 -2.51
N ASN A 35 -23.44 -2.29 -2.94
CA ASN A 35 -23.61 -3.54 -2.19
C ASN A 35 -22.29 -4.05 -1.64
N SER A 36 -22.34 -4.59 -0.42
CA SER A 36 -21.20 -5.30 0.16
C SER A 36 -21.18 -6.76 -0.32
N PHE A 37 -19.98 -7.33 -0.41
CA PHE A 37 -19.81 -8.76 -0.71
C PHE A 37 -18.58 -9.31 0.01
N VAL A 38 -18.51 -10.65 0.13
CA VAL A 38 -17.33 -11.35 0.64
C VAL A 38 -16.57 -11.89 -0.56
N ASP A 39 -15.30 -11.51 -0.68
CA ASP A 39 -14.44 -12.01 -1.74
C ASP A 39 -14.12 -13.48 -1.49
N ASP A 40 -14.29 -14.33 -2.51
CA ASP A 40 -14.14 -15.77 -2.34
C ASP A 40 -12.69 -16.20 -2.14
N ALA A 41 -11.72 -15.47 -2.68
CA ALA A 41 -10.31 -15.83 -2.61
C ALA A 41 -9.71 -15.43 -1.27
N THR A 42 -9.93 -14.19 -0.85
CA THR A 42 -9.39 -13.61 0.37
C THR A 42 -10.30 -13.84 1.56
N LYS A 43 -11.61 -14.05 1.38
CA LYS A 43 -12.62 -14.05 2.47
C LYS A 43 -12.80 -12.70 3.17
N LEU A 44 -12.23 -11.63 2.61
CA LEU A 44 -12.42 -10.27 3.11
C LEU A 44 -13.78 -9.73 2.65
N THR A 45 -14.44 -8.98 3.53
CA THR A 45 -15.67 -8.27 3.17
C THR A 45 -15.31 -6.93 2.53
N TYR A 46 -15.76 -6.71 1.31
CA TYR A 46 -15.72 -5.41 0.64
C TYR A 46 -17.05 -4.69 0.85
N THR A 47 -16.97 -3.40 1.15
CA THR A 47 -18.14 -2.54 1.39
C THR A 47 -18.19 -1.38 0.41
N SER A 48 -19.37 -0.79 0.25
CA SER A 48 -19.54 0.48 -0.47
C SER A 48 -18.66 1.60 0.09
N ASP A 49 -18.29 2.55 -0.78
CA ASP A 49 -17.54 3.76 -0.45
C ASP A 49 -18.38 4.90 0.16
N ASP A 50 -19.71 4.79 0.18
CA ASP A 50 -20.62 5.88 0.59
C ASP A 50 -20.36 6.42 2.01
N GLN A 51 -19.81 5.60 2.91
CA GLN A 51 -19.47 6.04 4.28
C GLN A 51 -18.12 6.77 4.38
N TYR A 52 -17.30 6.69 3.33
CA TYR A 52 -15.93 7.21 3.29
C TYR A 52 -15.80 8.47 2.44
N ILE A 53 -16.75 8.75 1.55
CA ILE A 53 -16.71 9.92 0.67
C ILE A 53 -18.12 10.43 0.32
N ASP A 54 -18.29 11.76 0.25
CA ASP A 54 -19.56 12.45 0.01
C ASP A 54 -19.72 12.98 -1.43
N THR A 55 -18.68 12.88 -2.25
CA THR A 55 -18.63 13.38 -3.63
C THR A 55 -18.44 12.27 -4.66
N GLY A 56 -18.52 12.63 -5.95
CA GLY A 56 -18.29 11.73 -7.07
C GLY A 56 -19.56 11.06 -7.60
N VAL A 57 -19.40 10.34 -8.70
CA VAL A 57 -20.47 9.65 -9.44
C VAL A 57 -20.07 8.20 -9.67
N ASN A 58 -20.95 7.28 -9.28
CA ASN A 58 -20.76 5.85 -9.47
C ASN A 58 -20.94 5.50 -10.94
N ALA A 59 -20.08 4.63 -11.47
CA ALA A 59 -20.17 4.13 -12.82
C ALA A 59 -19.80 2.65 -12.89
N ASN A 60 -20.36 1.97 -13.90
CA ASN A 60 -20.00 0.61 -14.25
C ASN A 60 -19.09 0.62 -15.48
N ILE A 61 -18.17 -0.33 -15.54
CA ILE A 61 -17.35 -0.54 -16.74
C ILE A 61 -18.20 -1.04 -17.92
N ALA A 62 -17.68 -0.88 -19.14
CA ALA A 62 -18.32 -1.41 -20.33
C ALA A 62 -18.29 -2.96 -20.34
N SER A 63 -19.32 -3.57 -20.92
CA SER A 63 -19.57 -5.01 -20.87
C SER A 63 -18.43 -5.85 -21.47
N ASN A 64 -17.77 -5.37 -22.51
CA ASN A 64 -16.65 -6.05 -23.17
C ASN A 64 -15.40 -6.14 -22.26
N TYR A 65 -15.22 -5.18 -21.35
CA TYR A 65 -14.15 -5.25 -20.34
C TYR A 65 -14.56 -6.14 -19.16
N LYS A 66 -15.85 -6.16 -18.81
CA LYS A 66 -16.36 -7.03 -17.75
C LYS A 66 -16.13 -8.52 -18.04
N SER A 67 -16.18 -8.93 -19.32
CA SER A 67 -15.89 -10.31 -19.72
C SER A 67 -14.41 -10.71 -19.63
N THR A 68 -13.48 -9.75 -19.49
CA THR A 68 -12.03 -10.02 -19.49
C THR A 68 -11.41 -10.06 -18.09
N ILE A 69 -12.18 -9.73 -17.05
CA ILE A 69 -11.67 -9.59 -15.69
C ILE A 69 -12.56 -10.35 -14.70
N SER A 70 -11.93 -11.01 -13.72
CA SER A 70 -12.63 -11.81 -12.70
C SER A 70 -12.73 -11.11 -11.34
N LEU A 71 -12.03 -9.99 -11.15
CA LEU A 71 -12.01 -9.27 -9.88
C LEU A 71 -13.24 -8.35 -9.79
N VAL A 72 -14.17 -8.68 -8.90
CA VAL A 72 -15.48 -8.01 -8.77
C VAL A 72 -15.32 -6.51 -8.46
N THR A 73 -14.31 -6.14 -7.67
CA THR A 73 -13.99 -4.74 -7.32
C THR A 73 -13.55 -3.87 -8.50
N LEU A 74 -13.43 -4.44 -9.70
CA LEU A 74 -13.11 -3.72 -10.93
C LEU A 74 -14.32 -3.54 -11.85
N PHE A 75 -15.49 -4.06 -11.47
CA PHE A 75 -16.72 -3.93 -12.27
C PHE A 75 -17.37 -2.55 -12.14
N SER A 76 -17.07 -1.84 -11.06
CA SER A 76 -17.51 -0.48 -10.79
C SER A 76 -16.35 0.42 -10.43
N LEU A 77 -16.61 1.71 -10.50
CA LEU A 77 -15.71 2.76 -10.02
C LEU A 77 -16.51 3.98 -9.57
N ARG A 78 -15.89 4.80 -8.74
CA ARG A 78 -16.36 6.16 -8.47
C ARG A 78 -15.49 7.15 -9.23
N SER A 79 -16.13 8.00 -10.03
CA SER A 79 -15.51 9.07 -10.82
C SER A 79 -15.73 10.44 -10.18
N PHE A 80 -14.80 11.38 -10.40
CA PHE A 80 -14.84 12.71 -9.81
C PHE A 80 -14.77 13.80 -10.89
N PRO A 81 -15.86 14.01 -11.66
CA PRO A 81 -15.90 15.03 -12.71
C PRO A 81 -15.94 16.47 -12.17
N SER A 82 -16.10 16.64 -10.85
CA SER A 82 -16.18 17.93 -10.18
C SER A 82 -15.34 17.92 -8.90
N GLY A 83 -14.89 19.11 -8.51
CA GLY A 83 -13.99 19.30 -7.37
C GLY A 83 -12.53 19.05 -7.72
N ASP A 84 -11.67 19.95 -7.25
CA ASP A 84 -10.23 19.86 -7.51
C ASP A 84 -9.56 18.77 -6.67
N ARG A 85 -10.12 18.46 -5.49
CA ARG A 85 -9.59 17.47 -4.54
C ARG A 85 -10.74 16.71 -3.90
N ASN A 86 -10.73 15.40 -4.07
CA ASN A 86 -11.75 14.48 -3.54
C ASN A 86 -11.06 13.47 -2.62
N CYS A 87 -11.44 13.43 -1.34
CA CYS A 87 -10.74 12.68 -0.32
C CYS A 87 -11.63 11.63 0.34
N TYR A 88 -11.13 10.40 0.38
CA TYR A 88 -11.67 9.34 1.24
C TYR A 88 -11.25 9.58 2.68
N ASN A 89 -12.20 9.50 3.60
CA ASN A 89 -12.01 9.62 5.05
C ASN A 89 -11.98 8.21 5.67
N LEU A 90 -10.80 7.60 5.75
CA LEU A 90 -10.63 6.23 6.24
C LEU A 90 -10.60 6.25 7.77
N LYS A 91 -11.65 5.70 8.36
CA LYS A 91 -11.86 5.65 9.82
C LYS A 91 -12.62 4.37 10.23
N PRO A 92 -12.40 3.88 11.45
CA PRO A 92 -11.37 4.34 12.40
C PRO A 92 -9.97 3.87 11.98
N VAL A 93 -8.95 4.70 12.20
CA VAL A 93 -7.55 4.27 12.26
C VAL A 93 -6.97 4.61 13.62
N VAL A 94 -5.98 3.86 14.06
CA VAL A 94 -5.29 4.06 15.33
C VAL A 94 -4.03 4.91 15.10
N ARG A 95 -3.92 6.03 15.82
CA ARG A 95 -2.76 6.92 15.78
C ARG A 95 -1.46 6.18 16.13
N ASN A 96 -0.36 6.55 15.49
CA ASN A 96 0.98 5.98 15.65
C ASN A 96 1.11 4.50 15.27
N ILE A 97 0.10 3.94 14.58
CA ILE A 97 0.17 2.60 13.99
C ILE A 97 0.47 2.72 12.49
N THR A 98 1.21 1.73 11.98
CA THR A 98 1.54 1.62 10.56
C THR A 98 0.37 1.01 9.79
N TYR A 99 0.04 1.59 8.65
CA TYR A 99 -0.96 1.09 7.72
C TYR A 99 -0.34 0.88 6.35
N LEU A 100 -0.66 -0.25 5.73
CA LEU A 100 -0.56 -0.42 4.28
C LEU A 100 -1.83 0.17 3.67
N ILE A 101 -1.66 0.95 2.60
CA ILE A 101 -2.72 1.54 1.79
C ILE A 101 -2.53 1.02 0.38
N ARG A 102 -3.59 0.48 -0.23
CA ARG A 102 -3.58 0.05 -1.63
C ARG A 102 -4.75 0.67 -2.36
N VAL A 103 -4.48 1.25 -3.52
CA VAL A 103 -5.49 1.80 -4.42
C VAL A 103 -5.43 1.10 -5.78
N GLY A 104 -6.59 0.91 -6.39
CA GLY A 104 -6.72 0.33 -7.71
C GLY A 104 -7.52 1.19 -8.66
N PHE A 105 -7.07 1.22 -9.91
CA PHE A 105 -7.67 1.95 -11.00
C PHE A 105 -7.84 1.01 -12.19
N PHE A 106 -9.08 0.70 -12.53
CA PHE A 106 -9.44 0.03 -13.78
C PHE A 106 -10.54 0.85 -14.45
N HIS A 107 -10.20 1.46 -15.59
CA HIS A 107 -11.10 2.39 -16.25
C HIS A 107 -12.24 1.66 -16.96
N GLY A 108 -11.96 0.53 -17.62
CA GLY A 108 -12.97 -0.30 -18.29
C GLY A 108 -13.86 0.45 -19.29
N ASN A 109 -13.34 1.55 -19.83
CA ASN A 109 -14.02 2.49 -20.73
C ASN A 109 -15.42 2.95 -20.31
N TYR A 110 -15.64 3.17 -19.00
CA TYR A 110 -16.96 3.51 -18.44
C TYR A 110 -17.62 4.78 -19.04
N ASP A 111 -16.82 5.74 -19.50
CA ASP A 111 -17.26 7.03 -20.06
C ASP A 111 -16.96 7.18 -21.57
N SER A 112 -16.54 6.10 -22.24
CA SER A 112 -16.09 6.12 -23.64
C SER A 112 -14.89 7.04 -23.95
N HIS A 113 -14.08 7.42 -22.95
CA HIS A 113 -12.88 8.26 -23.14
C HIS A 113 -11.84 7.62 -24.06
N PHE A 114 -11.63 6.31 -23.92
CA PHE A 114 -10.70 5.56 -24.75
C PHE A 114 -11.41 5.07 -26.01
N SER A 115 -11.01 5.61 -27.15
CA SER A 115 -11.48 5.19 -28.47
C SER A 115 -10.29 5.02 -29.41
N GLN A 116 -10.54 4.49 -30.61
CA GLN A 116 -9.48 4.42 -31.63
C GLN A 116 -8.96 5.82 -32.01
N GLN A 117 -9.78 6.86 -31.82
CA GLN A 117 -9.50 8.24 -32.17
C GLN A 117 -9.00 9.09 -30.98
N SER A 118 -9.23 8.66 -29.74
CA SER A 118 -8.77 9.32 -28.52
C SER A 118 -8.07 8.32 -27.60
N LYS A 119 -6.74 8.45 -27.49
CA LYS A 119 -5.89 7.68 -26.56
C LYS A 119 -5.14 8.60 -25.61
N LYS A 120 -5.70 9.77 -25.31
CA LYS A 120 -5.05 10.71 -24.40
C LYS A 120 -5.01 10.09 -23.00
N PRO A 121 -3.84 9.98 -22.36
CA PRO A 121 -3.76 9.46 -21.00
C PRO A 121 -4.54 10.34 -20.02
N ILE A 122 -5.08 9.72 -18.98
CA ILE A 122 -5.70 10.43 -17.86
C ILE A 122 -4.65 10.60 -16.77
N LEU A 123 -4.39 11.85 -16.37
CA LEU A 123 -3.46 12.16 -15.29
C LEU A 123 -4.13 12.90 -14.14
N PHE A 124 -3.90 12.41 -12.93
CA PHE A 124 -4.30 13.04 -11.68
C PHE A 124 -3.33 12.68 -10.57
N ASP A 125 -3.31 13.49 -9.51
CA ASP A 125 -2.41 13.25 -8.40
C ASP A 125 -3.12 12.50 -7.27
N LEU A 126 -2.39 11.60 -6.63
CA LEU A 126 -2.79 10.86 -5.44
C LEU A 126 -2.04 11.41 -4.23
N TYR A 127 -2.76 11.60 -3.13
CA TYR A 127 -2.22 12.13 -1.88
C TYR A 127 -2.58 11.21 -0.71
N ILE A 128 -1.64 11.11 0.24
CA ILE A 128 -1.90 10.57 1.58
C ILE A 128 -1.89 11.74 2.55
N GLY A 129 -3.04 12.04 3.12
CA GLY A 129 -3.25 13.28 3.87
C GLY A 129 -3.04 14.50 2.98
N ILE A 130 -2.01 15.27 3.31
CA ILE A 130 -1.60 16.47 2.58
C ILE A 130 -0.34 16.24 1.73
N SER A 131 0.27 15.06 1.81
CA SER A 131 1.53 14.73 1.13
C SER A 131 1.23 14.12 -0.23
N LYS A 132 1.88 14.63 -1.29
CA LYS A 132 1.76 14.02 -2.62
C LYS A 132 2.39 12.63 -2.58
N TRP A 133 1.60 11.63 -2.94
CA TRP A 133 2.04 10.25 -3.06
C TRP A 133 2.53 9.96 -4.48
N LYS A 134 1.67 10.12 -5.49
CA LYS A 134 2.01 9.71 -6.87
C LYS A 134 1.22 10.50 -7.89
N THR A 135 1.74 10.61 -9.11
CA THR A 135 0.92 10.98 -10.26
C THR A 135 0.39 9.70 -10.89
N VAL A 136 -0.93 9.52 -10.90
CA VAL A 136 -1.59 8.42 -11.60
C VAL A 136 -1.58 8.74 -13.10
N ASN A 137 -1.23 7.75 -13.92
CA ASN A 137 -1.16 7.87 -15.37
C ASN A 137 -1.86 6.68 -16.02
N ILE A 138 -3.14 6.87 -16.38
CA ILE A 138 -3.96 5.83 -17.00
C ILE A 138 -3.82 5.95 -18.51
N THR A 139 -3.12 4.99 -19.11
CA THR A 139 -2.81 4.96 -20.54
C THR A 139 -3.65 3.97 -21.33
N ASP A 140 -4.29 3.01 -20.66
CA ASP A 140 -5.10 1.95 -21.26
C ASP A 140 -6.34 1.67 -20.39
N ALA A 141 -7.50 1.58 -21.04
CA ALA A 141 -8.75 1.24 -20.35
C ALA A 141 -8.80 -0.18 -19.81
N GLY A 142 -8.06 -1.11 -20.42
CA GLY A 142 -8.03 -2.54 -20.07
C GLY A 142 -6.90 -2.94 -19.12
N TYR A 143 -6.07 -1.99 -18.68
CA TYR A 143 -4.97 -2.26 -17.76
C TYR A 143 -5.36 -1.90 -16.32
N ILE A 144 -4.89 -2.70 -15.36
CA ILE A 144 -5.10 -2.45 -13.93
C ILE A 144 -3.89 -1.68 -13.40
N PHE A 145 -4.11 -0.42 -13.03
CA PHE A 145 -3.08 0.38 -12.36
C PHE A 145 -3.29 0.30 -10.85
N MET A 146 -2.30 -0.23 -10.14
CA MET A 146 -2.35 -0.43 -8.70
C MET A 146 -1.15 0.24 -8.06
N TYR A 147 -1.41 0.95 -6.96
CA TYR A 147 -0.36 1.58 -6.17
C TYR A 147 -0.53 1.20 -4.71
N GLU A 148 0.58 1.00 -4.02
CA GLU A 148 0.61 0.63 -2.61
C GLU A 148 1.62 1.48 -1.85
N ALA A 149 1.28 1.89 -0.63
CA ALA A 149 2.16 2.61 0.26
C ALA A 149 2.03 2.11 1.69
N VAL A 150 3.05 2.37 2.50
CA VAL A 150 3.07 2.14 3.94
C VAL A 150 3.32 3.46 4.66
N THR A 151 2.48 3.80 5.63
CA THR A 151 2.56 5.08 6.35
C THR A 151 2.17 4.92 7.82
N VAL A 152 2.60 5.85 8.66
CA VAL A 152 2.15 5.96 10.05
C VAL A 152 0.92 6.86 10.11
N ALA A 153 -0.17 6.39 10.73
CA ALA A 153 -1.35 7.23 10.96
C ALA A 153 -1.03 8.34 11.97
N LEU A 154 -1.20 9.60 11.56
CA LEU A 154 -0.91 10.79 12.40
C LEU A 154 -2.07 11.18 13.32
N GLY A 155 -3.27 10.63 13.09
CA GLY A 155 -4.48 10.84 13.87
C GLY A 155 -5.40 9.63 13.82
N GLU A 156 -6.69 9.83 14.09
CA GLU A 156 -7.71 8.78 14.09
C GLU A 156 -8.41 8.59 12.72
N VAL A 157 -8.01 9.42 11.76
CA VAL A 157 -8.48 9.42 10.38
C VAL A 157 -7.26 9.44 9.47
N LEU A 158 -7.31 8.62 8.43
CA LEU A 158 -6.35 8.63 7.33
C LEU A 158 -7.06 9.10 6.06
N TYR A 159 -6.51 10.10 5.37
CA TYR A 159 -7.08 10.61 4.13
C TYR A 159 -6.33 10.07 2.92
N VAL A 160 -7.06 9.59 1.91
CA VAL A 160 -6.52 9.30 0.58
C VAL A 160 -7.26 10.17 -0.42
N CYS A 161 -6.55 11.07 -1.10
CA CYS A 161 -7.18 12.07 -1.96
C CYS A 161 -6.76 11.94 -3.42
N LEU A 162 -7.72 12.07 -4.32
CA LEU A 162 -7.53 12.20 -5.75
C LEU A 162 -7.65 13.68 -6.12
N VAL A 163 -6.63 14.22 -6.77
CA VAL A 163 -6.52 15.64 -7.12
C VAL A 163 -6.51 15.79 -8.63
N ASN A 164 -7.49 16.53 -9.14
CA ASN A 164 -7.63 16.81 -10.57
C ASN A 164 -6.51 17.74 -11.04
N THR A 165 -5.80 17.34 -12.10
CA THR A 165 -4.73 18.15 -12.72
C THR A 165 -5.15 18.79 -14.05
N GLY A 166 -6.43 18.66 -14.43
CA GLY A 166 -6.99 19.15 -15.70
C GLY A 166 -6.71 18.23 -16.89
N GLN A 167 -6.19 17.02 -16.64
CA GLN A 167 -5.77 16.06 -17.67
C GLN A 167 -6.64 14.80 -17.70
N GLY A 168 -7.95 14.97 -17.46
CA GLY A 168 -8.94 13.89 -17.41
C GLY A 168 -9.61 13.80 -16.04
N THR A 169 -10.65 12.97 -15.94
CA THR A 169 -11.46 12.81 -14.74
C THR A 169 -10.79 11.81 -13.79
N PRO A 170 -10.43 12.20 -12.54
CA PRO A 170 -9.97 11.25 -11.55
C PRO A 170 -11.05 10.22 -11.24
N PHE A 171 -10.65 8.98 -10.99
CA PHE A 171 -11.56 7.90 -10.61
C PHE A 171 -10.82 6.88 -9.74
N ILE A 172 -11.54 5.99 -9.06
CA ILE A 172 -10.97 4.90 -8.26
C ILE A 172 -11.91 3.69 -8.28
N SER A 173 -11.36 2.48 -8.36
CA SER A 173 -12.11 1.22 -8.40
C SER A 173 -12.13 0.53 -7.04
N PHE A 174 -11.01 0.53 -6.31
CA PHE A 174 -10.98 0.02 -4.93
C PHE A 174 -9.96 0.76 -4.07
N LEU A 175 -10.18 0.73 -2.76
CA LEU A 175 -9.30 1.27 -1.74
C LEU A 175 -9.24 0.32 -0.54
N GLU A 176 -8.04 -0.06 -0.16
CA GLU A 176 -7.77 -1.00 0.92
C GLU A 176 -6.83 -0.39 1.94
N THR A 177 -7.11 -0.58 3.23
CA THR A 177 -6.16 -0.34 4.31
C THR A 177 -5.99 -1.59 5.16
N ARG A 178 -4.74 -1.82 5.60
CA ARG A 178 -4.37 -2.95 6.45
C ARG A 178 -3.58 -2.41 7.63
N GLN A 179 -4.13 -2.53 8.83
CA GLN A 179 -3.39 -2.25 10.05
C GLN A 179 -2.23 -3.23 10.17
N MET A 180 -1.04 -2.72 10.47
CA MET A 180 0.18 -3.52 10.60
C MET A 180 0.76 -3.40 11.99
N LYS A 181 1.48 -4.44 12.43
CA LYS A 181 2.29 -4.35 13.65
C LYS A 181 3.36 -3.29 13.49
N SER A 182 3.62 -2.56 14.57
CA SER A 182 4.71 -1.60 14.66
C SER A 182 5.74 -2.08 15.69
N PRO A 183 7.05 -2.04 15.39
CA PRO A 183 7.65 -1.71 14.09
C PRO A 183 7.65 -2.91 13.13
N LEU A 184 7.34 -2.68 11.84
CA LEU A 184 7.58 -3.63 10.74
C LEU A 184 8.45 -3.03 9.63
N TYR A 185 8.31 -1.72 9.40
CA TYR A 185 9.12 -0.95 8.45
C TYR A 185 9.82 0.21 9.17
N PRO A 186 11.03 0.00 9.73
CA PRO A 186 11.70 1.01 10.57
C PRO A 186 12.04 2.33 9.88
N TYR A 187 12.09 2.35 8.54
CA TYR A 187 12.28 3.53 7.70
C TYR A 187 10.99 4.30 7.39
N VAL A 188 9.84 3.85 7.90
CA VAL A 188 8.55 4.53 7.80
C VAL A 188 8.23 5.15 9.15
N THR A 189 8.02 6.46 9.17
CA THR A 189 7.87 7.25 10.40
C THR A 189 6.76 8.30 10.24
N ALA A 190 6.52 9.11 11.27
CA ALA A 190 5.56 10.22 11.17
C ALA A 190 5.94 11.28 10.13
N THR A 191 7.20 11.32 9.69
CA THR A 191 7.70 12.31 8.71
C THR A 191 8.05 11.68 7.36
N GLN A 192 7.90 10.36 7.21
CA GLN A 192 8.29 9.63 6.00
C GLN A 192 7.37 8.44 5.76
N PHE A 193 6.88 8.30 4.52
CA PHE A 193 6.11 7.13 4.09
C PHE A 193 6.84 6.39 2.97
N GLY A 194 6.55 5.10 2.80
CA GLY A 194 7.12 4.27 1.75
C GLY A 194 6.12 4.05 0.61
N ASP A 195 6.42 4.52 -0.60
CA ASP A 195 5.75 4.11 -1.83
C ASP A 195 6.36 2.78 -2.31
N LEU A 196 5.53 1.75 -2.49
CA LEU A 196 6.03 0.43 -2.90
C LEU A 196 6.58 0.51 -4.33
N TYR A 197 7.87 0.20 -4.46
CA TYR A 197 8.50 0.01 -5.76
C TYR A 197 8.27 -1.40 -6.28
N GLY A 198 8.46 -2.40 -5.41
CA GLY A 198 8.24 -3.80 -5.76
C GLY A 198 8.24 -4.72 -4.56
N ARG A 199 7.43 -5.77 -4.64
CA ARG A 199 7.38 -6.88 -3.67
C ARG A 199 7.35 -8.19 -4.44
N GLY A 200 8.27 -9.08 -4.11
CA GLY A 200 8.44 -10.33 -4.85
C GLY A 200 8.68 -11.54 -3.94
N ASP A 201 7.96 -12.63 -4.21
CA ASP A 201 8.34 -14.00 -3.85
C ASP A 201 9.27 -14.50 -4.97
N VAL A 202 10.59 -14.42 -4.74
CA VAL A 202 11.55 -14.60 -5.85
C VAL A 202 11.63 -16.05 -6.32
N GLY A 203 11.35 -17.02 -5.45
CA GLY A 203 11.32 -18.44 -5.84
C GLY A 203 9.91 -18.96 -6.16
N GLY A 204 8.89 -18.13 -5.97
CA GLY A 204 7.48 -18.49 -6.10
C GLY A 204 7.05 -18.73 -7.54
N SER A 205 5.93 -19.44 -7.70
CA SER A 205 5.27 -19.67 -8.99
C SER A 205 3.85 -19.12 -9.08
N LYS A 206 3.30 -18.68 -7.95
CA LYS A 206 1.95 -18.14 -7.83
C LYS A 206 1.99 -16.95 -6.88
N TYR A 207 1.08 -16.00 -7.08
CA TYR A 207 0.98 -14.91 -6.13
C TYR A 207 0.43 -15.41 -4.78
N THR A 208 0.86 -14.77 -3.69
CA THR A 208 0.37 -15.04 -2.34
C THR A 208 -0.17 -13.74 -1.73
N ARG A 209 -1.34 -13.80 -1.08
CA ARG A 209 -1.90 -12.72 -0.26
C ARG A 209 -2.72 -13.28 0.90
N TYR A 210 -3.59 -12.49 1.53
CA TYR A 210 -4.51 -12.97 2.55
C TYR A 210 -5.37 -14.15 2.03
N PRO A 211 -5.66 -15.18 2.85
CA PRO A 211 -5.34 -15.31 4.28
C PRO A 211 -3.94 -15.85 4.60
N SER A 212 -3.13 -16.19 3.60
CA SER A 212 -1.76 -16.68 3.85
C SER A 212 -0.90 -15.58 4.47
N ASP A 213 -0.93 -14.38 3.90
CA ASP A 213 -0.32 -13.19 4.51
C ASP A 213 -1.35 -12.44 5.36
N LYS A 214 -1.15 -12.42 6.68
CA LYS A 214 -2.07 -11.79 7.62
C LYS A 214 -2.18 -10.26 7.47
N TYR A 215 -1.26 -9.61 6.77
CA TYR A 215 -1.31 -8.18 6.44
C TYR A 215 -1.82 -7.93 5.03
N ASP A 216 -2.25 -8.99 4.32
CA ASP A 216 -2.77 -8.92 2.96
C ASP A 216 -1.82 -8.23 1.97
N ARG A 217 -0.51 -8.35 2.19
CA ARG A 217 0.49 -7.98 1.17
C ARG A 217 0.37 -8.94 0.00
N ILE A 218 0.47 -8.41 -1.22
CA ILE A 218 0.48 -9.24 -2.44
C ILE A 218 1.94 -9.51 -2.83
N TRP A 219 2.34 -10.77 -2.71
CA TRP A 219 3.65 -11.28 -3.14
C TRP A 219 3.52 -11.84 -4.54
N TYR A 220 4.20 -11.23 -5.52
CA TYR A 220 4.20 -11.72 -6.89
C TYR A 220 5.43 -12.61 -7.15
N PRO A 221 5.30 -13.69 -7.94
CA PRO A 221 6.46 -14.45 -8.37
C PRO A 221 7.35 -13.58 -9.27
N LEU A 222 8.66 -13.63 -9.06
CA LEU A 222 9.64 -12.99 -9.95
C LEU A 222 10.33 -14.08 -10.78
N MET A 223 10.22 -13.99 -12.11
CA MET A 223 10.86 -14.93 -13.03
C MET A 223 12.09 -14.26 -13.63
N ILE A 224 13.28 -14.77 -13.27
CA ILE A 224 14.58 -14.27 -13.74
C ILE A 224 15.42 -15.46 -14.20
N ASP A 225 15.84 -15.45 -15.47
CA ASP A 225 16.48 -16.59 -16.14
C ASP A 225 17.86 -16.96 -15.54
N GLU A 226 18.54 -15.98 -14.94
CA GLU A 226 19.85 -16.14 -14.31
C GLU A 226 19.80 -16.91 -12.98
N TRP A 227 18.60 -17.21 -12.48
CA TRP A 227 18.36 -17.83 -11.18
C TRP A 227 17.74 -19.21 -11.31
N THR A 228 17.95 -20.06 -10.32
CA THR A 228 17.34 -21.38 -10.20
C THR A 228 16.50 -21.46 -8.94
N ASN A 229 15.24 -21.85 -9.09
CA ASN A 229 14.32 -22.00 -7.97
C ASN A 229 14.65 -23.27 -7.16
N ILE A 230 14.61 -23.13 -5.84
CA ILE A 230 14.68 -24.22 -4.88
C ILE A 230 13.53 -24.08 -3.90
N SER A 231 13.08 -25.18 -3.32
CA SER A 231 11.95 -25.15 -2.40
C SER A 231 12.03 -26.24 -1.34
N THR A 232 11.18 -26.10 -0.33
CA THR A 232 10.93 -27.10 0.71
C THR A 232 9.43 -27.29 0.92
N PRO A 233 8.96 -28.53 1.15
CA PRO A 233 7.57 -28.76 1.55
C PRO A 233 7.34 -28.43 3.03
N GLN A 234 8.39 -28.19 3.81
CA GLN A 234 8.30 -28.07 5.27
C GLN A 234 7.95 -26.64 5.71
N ARG A 235 7.21 -26.58 6.82
CA ARG A 235 7.07 -25.43 7.73
C ARG A 235 8.29 -24.50 7.78
N VAL A 236 8.27 -23.26 7.26
CA VAL A 236 9.29 -22.27 7.65
C VAL A 236 8.77 -21.46 8.83
N ASN A 237 9.57 -21.34 9.88
CA ASN A 237 9.19 -20.64 11.10
C ASN A 237 9.52 -19.14 10.98
N SER A 238 8.47 -18.31 11.01
CA SER A 238 8.52 -16.84 11.02
C SER A 238 8.01 -16.23 12.34
N ASP A 239 7.60 -17.04 13.31
CA ASP A 239 6.84 -16.61 14.49
C ASP A 239 7.73 -16.44 15.75
N LEU A 240 9.05 -16.54 15.62
CA LEU A 240 9.99 -16.42 16.74
C LEU A 240 10.22 -14.96 17.12
N GLY A 241 9.21 -14.32 17.73
CA GLY A 241 9.24 -13.21 18.71
C GLY A 241 10.03 -11.91 18.45
N GLU A 242 11.19 -11.98 17.82
CA GLU A 242 12.19 -10.92 17.63
C GLU A 242 12.35 -10.52 16.16
N SER A 243 11.69 -11.24 15.24
CA SER A 243 11.85 -11.05 13.81
C SER A 243 10.83 -10.03 13.26
N LEU A 244 11.31 -9.02 12.52
CA LEU A 244 10.51 -8.16 11.64
C LEU A 244 9.96 -8.93 10.41
N SER A 245 9.98 -10.26 10.44
CA SER A 245 9.76 -11.16 9.31
C SER A 245 8.43 -11.90 9.45
N GLU A 246 7.35 -11.20 9.76
CA GLU A 246 6.01 -11.79 9.83
C GLU A 246 5.48 -12.05 8.42
N LEU A 247 6.11 -13.00 7.71
CA LEU A 247 5.78 -13.41 6.35
C LEU A 247 5.00 -14.72 6.36
N PRO A 248 4.15 -14.94 5.34
CA PRO A 248 3.56 -16.26 5.10
C PRO A 248 4.67 -17.29 4.89
N SER A 249 4.55 -18.45 5.55
CA SER A 249 5.50 -19.56 5.35
C SER A 249 5.58 -19.98 3.88
N THR A 250 4.51 -19.84 3.10
CA THR A 250 4.50 -20.22 1.68
C THR A 250 5.48 -19.41 0.84
N VAL A 251 5.70 -18.13 1.17
CA VAL A 251 6.69 -17.27 0.50
C VAL A 251 8.12 -17.60 0.93
N LEU A 252 8.29 -18.09 2.17
CA LEU A 252 9.61 -18.48 2.67
C LEU A 252 10.00 -19.93 2.30
N GLN A 253 9.03 -20.75 1.89
CA GLN A 253 9.26 -22.12 1.44
C GLN A 253 9.94 -22.22 0.08
N THR A 254 9.97 -21.12 -0.66
CA THR A 254 10.62 -20.95 -1.96
C THR A 254 11.83 -20.03 -1.81
N ALA A 255 12.85 -20.29 -2.63
CA ALA A 255 14.01 -19.42 -2.75
C ALA A 255 14.64 -19.55 -4.12
N VAL A 256 15.50 -18.61 -4.46
CA VAL A 256 16.38 -18.66 -5.63
C VAL A 256 17.83 -18.80 -5.21
N ILE A 257 18.61 -19.43 -6.08
CA ILE A 257 20.07 -19.44 -6.07
C ILE A 257 20.58 -19.04 -7.46
N PRO A 258 21.83 -18.56 -7.59
CA PRO A 258 22.45 -18.33 -8.90
C PRO A 258 22.42 -19.60 -9.76
N SER A 259 22.04 -19.45 -11.03
CA SER A 259 21.94 -20.57 -11.96
C SER A 259 23.32 -21.08 -12.38
N LYS A 260 23.50 -22.41 -12.32
CA LYS A 260 24.73 -23.07 -12.80
C LYS A 260 24.93 -22.96 -14.32
N SER A 261 23.85 -22.73 -15.08
CA SER A 261 23.90 -22.65 -16.54
C SER A 261 24.13 -21.24 -17.06
N ALA A 262 24.04 -20.21 -16.21
CA ALA A 262 24.26 -18.83 -16.60
C ALA A 262 25.75 -18.47 -16.47
N PRO A 263 26.45 -18.17 -17.58
CA PRO A 263 27.85 -17.75 -17.52
C PRO A 263 27.97 -16.48 -16.68
N ASN A 264 28.85 -16.49 -15.66
CA ASN A 264 29.09 -15.41 -14.70
C ASN A 264 28.00 -15.17 -13.62
N SER A 265 26.98 -16.02 -13.49
CA SER A 265 26.00 -15.95 -12.39
C SER A 265 26.52 -16.69 -11.15
N SER A 266 27.53 -16.13 -10.47
CA SER A 266 27.99 -16.61 -9.16
C SER A 266 27.26 -15.93 -7.98
N ASN A 267 26.49 -14.89 -8.27
CA ASN A 267 25.80 -14.06 -7.29
C ASN A 267 24.32 -13.87 -7.66
N ILE A 268 23.52 -13.53 -6.66
CA ILE A 268 22.17 -13.00 -6.91
C ILE A 268 22.32 -11.51 -7.10
N TYR A 269 21.94 -11.02 -8.28
CA TYR A 269 22.04 -9.62 -8.66
C TYR A 269 20.73 -9.15 -9.27
N PHE A 270 20.22 -8.03 -8.78
CA PHE A 270 19.12 -7.32 -9.42
C PHE A 270 19.38 -5.83 -9.38
N ASN A 271 18.98 -5.15 -10.44
CA ASN A 271 19.06 -3.71 -10.56
C ASN A 271 17.74 -3.14 -11.04
N TRP A 272 17.57 -1.86 -10.79
CA TRP A 272 16.41 -1.13 -11.27
C TRP A 272 16.72 0.36 -11.40
N THR A 273 15.89 1.05 -12.17
CA THR A 273 15.96 2.49 -12.37
C THR A 273 14.65 3.13 -11.93
N GLN A 274 14.71 4.41 -11.56
CA GLN A 274 13.51 5.18 -11.31
C GLN A 274 13.05 5.83 -12.61
N GLN A 275 11.79 5.63 -12.96
CA GLN A 275 11.12 6.44 -13.96
C GLN A 275 10.68 7.74 -13.25
N ASP A 276 10.78 8.89 -13.91
CA ASP A 276 10.32 10.22 -13.44
C ASP A 276 11.36 11.18 -12.82
N GLY A 277 12.66 10.90 -12.93
CA GLY A 277 13.75 11.86 -12.66
C GLY A 277 13.95 12.28 -11.20
N LEU A 278 12.99 11.99 -10.31
CA LEU A 278 13.17 12.02 -8.86
C LEU A 278 13.85 10.74 -8.42
N ILE A 279 14.91 10.89 -7.62
CA ILE A 279 15.68 9.78 -7.06
C ILE A 279 15.48 9.77 -5.54
N PRO A 280 14.32 9.31 -5.04
CA PRO A 280 14.07 9.20 -3.62
C PRO A 280 15.05 8.23 -2.94
N PRO A 281 15.35 8.47 -1.65
CA PRO A 281 15.97 7.45 -0.81
C PRO A 281 15.12 6.18 -0.81
N ILE A 282 15.74 5.00 -0.65
CA ILE A 282 15.02 3.72 -0.65
C ILE A 282 15.05 3.04 0.71
N GLY A 283 13.98 2.31 1.02
CA GLY A 283 13.95 1.28 2.06
C GLY A 283 13.83 -0.09 1.41
N PHE A 284 14.43 -1.12 1.99
CA PHE A 284 14.20 -2.49 1.53
C PHE A 284 14.20 -3.48 2.68
N ASN A 285 13.53 -4.60 2.45
CA ASN A 285 13.56 -5.79 3.27
C ASN A 285 13.93 -6.98 2.38
N LEU A 286 14.96 -7.72 2.76
CA LEU A 286 15.39 -8.96 2.12
C LEU A 286 15.11 -10.11 3.07
N TYR A 287 14.42 -11.12 2.58
CA TYR A 287 13.92 -12.23 3.38
C TYR A 287 14.65 -13.51 3.06
N PHE A 288 15.10 -14.18 4.12
CA PHE A 288 15.95 -15.36 4.05
C PHE A 288 15.41 -16.48 4.94
N ALA A 289 15.45 -17.70 4.43
CA ALA A 289 15.33 -18.93 5.18
C ALA A 289 16.07 -20.03 4.40
N GLU A 290 16.93 -20.80 5.07
CA GLU A 290 17.56 -21.95 4.40
C GLU A 290 16.51 -23.05 4.23
N VAL A 291 16.23 -23.40 2.97
CA VAL A 291 15.18 -24.36 2.59
C VAL A 291 15.72 -25.78 2.42
N LYS A 292 17.04 -25.96 2.37
CA LYS A 292 17.69 -27.27 2.28
C LYS A 292 18.47 -27.60 3.54
N GLN A 293 18.31 -28.82 4.04
CA GLN A 293 19.19 -29.32 5.08
C GLN A 293 20.56 -29.59 4.45
N LEU A 294 21.55 -28.78 4.81
CA LEU A 294 22.91 -28.92 4.28
C LEU A 294 23.60 -30.17 4.86
N PRO A 295 24.46 -30.85 4.08
CA PRO A 295 25.23 -31.99 4.58
C PRO A 295 26.19 -31.56 5.69
N MET A 296 26.77 -32.51 6.41
CA MET A 296 27.76 -32.23 7.46
C MET A 296 28.94 -31.41 6.89
N GLY A 297 29.25 -30.27 7.53
CA GLY A 297 30.26 -29.33 7.04
C GLY A 297 29.78 -28.37 5.94
N GLY A 298 28.57 -28.57 5.40
CA GLY A 298 27.94 -27.65 4.48
C GLY A 298 27.54 -26.35 5.16
N LYS A 299 27.81 -25.22 4.51
CA LYS A 299 27.56 -23.88 5.04
C LYS A 299 27.14 -22.94 3.91
N ARG A 300 26.08 -22.17 4.15
CA ARG A 300 25.72 -21.02 3.32
C ARG A 300 26.06 -19.74 4.06
N GLU A 301 26.97 -18.96 3.48
CA GLU A 301 27.40 -17.66 3.99
C GLU A 301 27.63 -16.69 2.84
N PHE A 302 27.07 -15.49 2.92
CA PHE A 302 27.22 -14.48 1.87
C PHE A 302 27.20 -13.06 2.42
N ASP A 303 27.79 -12.15 1.65
CA ASP A 303 27.76 -10.72 1.90
C ASP A 303 26.74 -10.04 1.00
N ILE A 304 26.13 -8.96 1.48
CA ILE A 304 25.15 -8.15 0.75
C ILE A 304 25.76 -6.80 0.44
N TYR A 305 25.66 -6.39 -0.82
CA TYR A 305 26.13 -5.12 -1.31
C TYR A 305 24.97 -4.31 -1.86
N TYR A 306 24.96 -3.02 -1.56
CA TYR A 306 24.07 -2.05 -2.18
C TYR A 306 24.92 -1.09 -3.01
N ASN A 307 24.68 -1.05 -4.32
CA ASN A 307 25.45 -0.22 -5.27
C ASN A 307 26.97 -0.44 -5.15
N GLY A 308 27.38 -1.70 -5.01
CA GLY A 308 28.78 -2.10 -4.87
C GLY A 308 29.39 -1.84 -3.48
N LYS A 309 28.70 -1.13 -2.58
CA LYS A 309 29.15 -0.91 -1.21
C LYS A 309 28.64 -2.01 -0.29
N LEU A 310 29.54 -2.57 0.53
CA LEU A 310 29.18 -3.57 1.53
C LEU A 310 28.12 -3.00 2.49
N LEU A 311 27.04 -3.74 2.65
CA LEU A 311 25.90 -3.38 3.47
C LEU A 311 25.78 -4.33 4.68
N TYR A 312 25.83 -5.63 4.44
CA TYR A 312 25.83 -6.67 5.49
C TYR A 312 26.87 -7.72 5.16
N GLN A 313 27.53 -8.23 6.20
CA GLN A 313 28.56 -9.26 6.08
C GLN A 313 28.09 -10.57 6.71
N GLN A 314 28.59 -11.69 6.19
CA GLN A 314 28.47 -13.03 6.79
C GLN A 314 27.02 -13.45 7.10
N VAL A 315 26.09 -13.15 6.20
CA VAL A 315 24.70 -13.58 6.31
C VAL A 315 24.64 -15.10 6.25
N ASN A 316 24.08 -15.70 7.30
CA ASN A 316 24.03 -17.15 7.49
C ASN A 316 22.57 -17.57 7.83
N PRO A 317 21.72 -17.79 6.81
CA PRO A 317 20.33 -18.21 7.04
C PRO A 317 20.27 -19.57 7.74
N LYS A 318 19.38 -19.71 8.73
CA LYS A 318 19.18 -20.97 9.45
C LYS A 318 18.13 -21.83 8.77
N TYR A 319 18.30 -23.14 8.86
CA TYR A 319 17.39 -24.11 8.25
C TYR A 319 15.96 -23.92 8.81
N LEU A 320 15.03 -23.63 7.91
CA LEU A 320 13.60 -23.39 8.21
C LEU A 320 13.32 -22.30 9.24
N MET A 321 14.22 -21.33 9.40
CA MET A 321 13.97 -20.15 10.24
C MET A 321 14.10 -18.88 9.40
N ALA A 322 13.07 -18.05 9.49
CA ALA A 322 13.03 -16.76 8.82
C ALA A 322 14.06 -15.80 9.42
N ASN A 323 14.69 -15.02 8.55
CA ASN A 323 15.51 -13.88 8.90
C ASN A 323 15.22 -12.74 7.92
N THR A 324 15.20 -11.50 8.41
CA THR A 324 15.09 -10.30 7.56
C THR A 324 16.30 -9.44 7.73
N ILE A 325 16.88 -9.05 6.60
CA ILE A 325 17.85 -7.97 6.54
C ILE A 325 17.15 -6.77 5.92
N TYR A 326 17.17 -5.65 6.63
CA TYR A 326 16.44 -4.44 6.27
C TYR A 326 17.30 -3.22 6.48
N THR A 327 16.96 -2.11 5.85
CA THR A 327 17.63 -0.84 6.12
C THR A 327 17.04 -0.19 7.38
N ALA A 328 17.86 0.20 8.36
CA ALA A 328 17.33 0.93 9.52
C ALA A 328 16.94 2.39 9.19
N LYS A 329 17.55 2.95 8.15
CA LYS A 329 17.31 4.31 7.64
C LYS A 329 17.26 4.27 6.10
N PRO A 330 16.54 5.21 5.45
CA PRO A 330 16.51 5.29 4.01
C PRO A 330 17.91 5.42 3.41
N GLN A 331 18.18 4.68 2.33
CA GLN A 331 19.46 4.68 1.62
C GLN A 331 19.38 5.61 0.42
N ASN A 332 20.22 6.63 0.37
CA ASN A 332 20.30 7.52 -0.78
C ASN A 332 20.93 6.79 -1.98
N MET A 333 20.53 7.16 -3.20
CA MET A 333 21.25 6.74 -4.39
C MET A 333 22.54 7.57 -4.52
N PRO A 334 23.71 6.94 -4.75
CA PRO A 334 24.88 7.65 -5.25
C PRO A 334 24.60 8.24 -6.64
N ILE A 335 24.86 9.54 -6.82
CA ILE A 335 24.53 10.32 -8.02
C ILE A 335 25.13 9.70 -9.30
N ASP A 336 26.28 9.03 -9.18
CA ASP A 336 27.08 8.58 -10.32
C ASP A 336 26.58 7.31 -11.02
N LEU A 337 25.67 6.56 -10.39
CA LEU A 337 25.28 5.23 -10.89
C LEU A 337 24.00 5.23 -11.72
N ASN A 338 23.11 6.21 -11.51
CA ASN A 338 21.78 6.29 -12.13
C ASN A 338 20.98 4.97 -12.12
N ARG A 339 21.29 4.08 -11.17
CA ARG A 339 20.65 2.78 -10.97
C ARG A 339 20.81 2.35 -9.52
N TYR A 340 19.82 1.63 -9.04
CA TYR A 340 19.91 0.89 -7.81
C TYR A 340 20.32 -0.55 -8.11
N SER A 341 21.10 -1.15 -7.23
CA SER A 341 21.49 -2.55 -7.34
C SER A 341 21.73 -3.17 -5.98
N ILE A 342 21.32 -4.42 -5.86
CA ILE A 342 21.61 -5.28 -4.72
C ILE A 342 22.31 -6.53 -5.24
N THR A 343 23.41 -6.88 -4.60
CA THR A 343 24.19 -8.08 -4.92
C THR A 343 24.38 -8.92 -3.66
N LEU A 344 24.12 -10.22 -3.75
CA LEU A 344 24.43 -11.19 -2.70
C LEU A 344 25.56 -12.09 -3.21
N ASN A 345 26.72 -12.03 -2.55
CA ASN A 345 27.92 -12.75 -2.98
C ASN A 345 28.34 -13.77 -1.93
N ALA A 346 28.51 -15.03 -2.33
CA ALA A 346 28.97 -16.07 -1.42
C ALA A 346 30.38 -15.74 -0.90
N THR A 347 30.63 -15.94 0.39
CA THR A 347 31.97 -15.76 0.97
C THR A 347 32.85 -16.94 0.59
N SER A 348 34.18 -16.78 0.73
CA SER A 348 35.14 -17.87 0.52
C SER A 348 34.96 -19.04 1.51
N ASN A 349 34.25 -18.82 2.62
CA ASN A 349 33.93 -19.85 3.62
C ASN A 349 32.63 -20.61 3.31
N SER A 350 31.91 -20.24 2.25
CA SER A 350 30.63 -20.86 1.89
C SER A 350 30.84 -22.05 0.97
N THR A 351 30.18 -23.17 1.27
CA THR A 351 30.14 -24.34 0.37
C THR A 351 28.96 -24.27 -0.61
N GLU A 352 28.02 -23.37 -0.33
CA GLU A 352 26.78 -23.17 -1.08
C GLU A 352 26.70 -21.73 -1.61
N PRO A 353 25.99 -21.45 -2.72
CA PRO A 353 25.86 -20.09 -3.23
C PRO A 353 24.99 -19.21 -2.32
N ALA A 354 24.83 -17.91 -2.62
CA ALA A 354 23.80 -17.12 -1.93
C ALA A 354 22.38 -17.65 -2.19
N LEU A 355 21.43 -17.36 -1.30
CA LEU A 355 20.01 -17.62 -1.51
C LEU A 355 19.18 -16.38 -1.17
N LEU A 356 18.00 -16.26 -1.77
CA LEU A 356 17.01 -15.23 -1.44
C LEU A 356 15.60 -15.84 -1.55
N ASN A 357 14.73 -15.59 -0.56
CA ASN A 357 13.36 -16.12 -0.55
C ASN A 357 12.36 -15.10 -1.08
N ALA A 358 12.49 -13.85 -0.61
CA ALA A 358 11.62 -12.76 -1.00
C ALA A 358 12.27 -11.40 -0.79
N LEU A 359 11.68 -10.35 -1.37
CA LEU A 359 12.12 -8.97 -1.16
C LEU A 359 10.97 -7.98 -1.21
N GLU A 360 11.18 -6.83 -0.57
CA GLU A 360 10.38 -5.62 -0.72
C GLU A 360 11.30 -4.41 -0.89
N ILE A 361 10.91 -3.48 -1.77
CA ILE A 361 11.61 -2.23 -2.03
C ILE A 361 10.58 -1.10 -2.00
N TYR A 362 10.91 -0.03 -1.28
CA TYR A 362 10.09 1.17 -1.15
C TYR A 362 10.89 2.41 -1.53
N SER A 363 10.29 3.31 -2.28
CA SER A 363 10.73 4.71 -2.38
C SER A 363 10.26 5.45 -1.14
N ILE A 364 11.17 6.10 -0.42
CA ILE A 364 10.85 6.82 0.81
C ILE A 364 10.61 8.29 0.48
N LEU A 365 9.39 8.74 0.76
CA LEU A 365 8.90 10.08 0.45
C LEU A 365 8.63 10.85 1.75
N PRO A 366 8.87 12.17 1.77
CA PRO A 366 8.59 12.99 2.93
C PRO A 366 7.08 13.11 3.15
N VAL A 367 6.67 13.15 4.43
CA VAL A 367 5.31 13.52 4.83
C VAL A 367 5.27 15.02 5.08
N ASP A 368 4.37 15.72 4.39
CA ASP A 368 4.08 17.12 4.65
C ASP A 368 3.39 17.26 6.00
N THR A 369 3.91 18.13 6.86
CA THR A 369 3.39 18.37 8.23
C THR A 369 2.80 19.76 8.40
N LYS A 370 2.83 20.59 7.36
CA LYS A 370 2.33 21.97 7.41
C LYS A 370 0.82 22.00 7.19
N MET A 371 0.10 21.93 8.29
CA MET A 371 -1.36 21.88 8.37
C MET A 371 -1.93 23.14 9.02
N VAL A 372 -3.25 23.27 9.06
CA VAL A 372 -3.95 24.25 9.89
C VAL A 372 -3.82 23.85 11.36
N ASP A 373 -3.83 24.84 12.27
CA ASP A 373 -3.89 24.56 13.70
C ASP A 373 -5.10 23.64 14.01
N PRO A 374 -4.94 22.57 14.81
CA PRO A 374 -6.03 21.64 15.10
C PRO A 374 -7.30 22.32 15.64
N ALA A 375 -7.18 23.38 16.43
CA ALA A 375 -8.34 24.10 16.96
C ALA A 375 -9.11 24.86 15.86
N ASP A 376 -8.40 25.46 14.91
CA ASP A 376 -9.01 26.13 13.75
C ASP A 376 -9.66 25.08 12.82
N ASN A 377 -9.04 23.92 12.65
CA ASN A 377 -9.61 22.81 11.87
C ASN A 377 -10.93 22.30 12.50
N ASP A 378 -10.98 22.12 13.82
CA ASP A 378 -12.20 21.71 14.52
C ASP A 378 -13.34 22.73 14.36
N VAL A 379 -13.00 24.02 14.36
CA VAL A 379 -13.96 25.10 14.08
C VAL A 379 -14.50 24.99 12.65
N MET A 380 -13.65 24.70 11.67
CA MET A 380 -14.07 24.51 10.28
C MET A 380 -14.99 23.30 10.10
N LEU A 381 -14.71 22.19 10.76
CA LEU A 381 -15.58 21.02 10.76
C LEU A 381 -16.94 21.33 11.43
N THR A 382 -16.92 22.11 12.51
CA THR A 382 -18.15 22.60 13.17
C THR A 382 -18.97 23.47 12.22
N ILE A 383 -18.34 24.37 11.48
CA ILE A 383 -19.00 25.23 10.48
C ILE A 383 -19.58 24.39 9.34
N LYS A 384 -18.82 23.41 8.81
CA LYS A 384 -19.29 22.46 7.78
C LYS A 384 -20.58 21.78 8.24
N ALA A 385 -20.59 21.26 9.47
CA ALA A 385 -21.75 20.58 10.04
C ALA A 385 -22.94 21.52 10.28
N ALA A 386 -22.71 22.69 10.90
CA ALA A 386 -23.76 23.65 11.23
C ALA A 386 -24.53 24.13 9.99
N TYR A 387 -23.83 24.33 8.88
CA TYR A 387 -24.42 24.79 7.63
C TYR A 387 -24.69 23.68 6.61
N LYS A 388 -24.47 22.41 6.98
CA LYS A 388 -24.64 21.24 6.09
C LYS A 388 -23.94 21.42 4.74
N LEU A 389 -22.72 21.97 4.76
CA LEU A 389 -21.98 22.29 3.55
C LEU A 389 -21.51 21.00 2.86
N ASN A 390 -21.89 20.86 1.58
CA ASN A 390 -21.41 19.80 0.70
C ASN A 390 -20.55 20.39 -0.43
N LYS A 391 -19.36 20.90 -0.07
CA LYS A 391 -18.40 21.53 -1.00
C LYS A 391 -17.12 20.69 -1.20
N GLY A 392 -17.17 19.38 -0.92
CA GLY A 392 -15.97 18.53 -0.91
C GLY A 392 -14.94 18.91 0.16
N TRP A 393 -15.40 19.59 1.23
CA TRP A 393 -14.56 19.98 2.37
C TRP A 393 -14.18 18.75 3.20
N THR A 394 -13.06 18.13 2.86
CA THR A 394 -12.54 16.93 3.52
C THR A 394 -11.02 17.03 3.67
N GLY A 395 -10.47 16.57 4.79
CA GLY A 395 -9.05 16.69 5.10
C GLY A 395 -8.68 18.05 5.74
N ASP A 396 -7.48 18.55 5.44
CA ASP A 396 -7.02 19.86 5.91
C ASP A 396 -7.62 21.00 5.05
N PRO A 397 -8.15 22.08 5.66
CA PRO A 397 -8.75 23.20 4.93
C PRO A 397 -7.82 23.99 4.01
N CYS A 398 -6.53 24.03 4.32
CA CYS A 398 -5.53 24.83 3.61
C CYS A 398 -4.50 24.01 2.85
N ALA A 399 -4.25 22.77 3.27
CA ALA A 399 -3.16 21.94 2.77
C ALA A 399 -3.68 20.77 1.91
N PRO A 400 -3.00 20.43 0.81
CA PRO A 400 -1.79 21.07 0.30
C PRO A 400 -2.06 22.48 -0.24
N ALA A 401 -1.08 23.39 -0.15
CA ALA A 401 -1.26 24.82 -0.41
C ALA A 401 -1.83 25.16 -1.80
N LYS A 402 -1.60 24.28 -2.77
CA LYS A 402 -2.12 24.39 -4.15
C LYS A 402 -3.61 24.04 -4.25
N TYR A 403 -4.14 23.28 -3.31
CA TYR A 403 -5.50 22.73 -3.31
C TYR A 403 -6.19 22.91 -1.95
N PRO A 404 -6.35 24.17 -1.45
CA PRO A 404 -7.16 24.43 -0.27
C PRO A 404 -8.64 24.07 -0.56
N TRP A 405 -9.44 23.96 0.48
CA TRP A 405 -10.88 23.79 0.33
C TRP A 405 -11.50 24.94 -0.47
N VAL A 406 -12.49 24.61 -1.31
CA VAL A 406 -13.18 25.59 -2.14
C VAL A 406 -13.79 26.68 -1.26
N GLY A 407 -13.39 27.93 -1.51
CA GLY A 407 -13.84 29.11 -0.75
C GLY A 407 -13.02 29.41 0.50
N VAL A 408 -12.01 28.61 0.85
CA VAL A 408 -11.11 28.89 1.99
C VAL A 408 -9.84 29.57 1.48
N GLY A 409 -9.54 30.76 2.02
CA GLY A 409 -8.28 31.45 1.78
C GLY A 409 -7.37 31.33 2.99
N CYS A 410 -6.09 31.04 2.72
CA CYS A 410 -5.12 30.71 3.75
C CYS A 410 -3.84 31.55 3.65
N ASP A 411 -3.28 31.90 4.80
CA ASP A 411 -1.91 32.39 4.93
C ASP A 411 -1.01 31.21 5.33
N TYR A 412 0.09 31.04 4.62
CA TYR A 412 1.04 29.95 4.84
C TYR A 412 2.30 30.42 5.58
N ASN A 413 2.31 31.61 6.17
CA ASN A 413 3.42 32.09 6.98
C ASN A 413 3.44 31.47 8.38
N GLY A 414 4.63 31.03 8.82
CA GLY A 414 4.83 30.37 10.12
C GLY A 414 4.70 28.84 10.07
N ASN A 415 4.51 28.24 11.25
CA ASN A 415 4.50 26.78 11.45
C ASN A 415 3.17 26.12 11.05
N TYR A 416 2.05 26.83 11.24
CA TYR A 416 0.71 26.40 10.83
C TYR A 416 0.17 27.32 9.75
N SER A 417 -0.64 26.76 8.85
CA SER A 417 -1.46 27.54 7.94
C SER A 417 -2.59 28.21 8.73
N LYS A 418 -2.89 29.47 8.40
CA LYS A 418 -3.94 30.25 9.06
C LYS A 418 -5.07 30.51 8.11
N ILE A 419 -6.30 30.29 8.56
CA ILE A 419 -7.50 30.61 7.77
C ILE A 419 -7.75 32.11 7.86
N ILE A 420 -7.67 32.78 6.72
CA ILE A 420 -7.81 34.24 6.62
C ILE A 420 -9.05 34.67 5.82
N ALA A 421 -9.63 33.78 5.03
CA ALA A 421 -10.84 34.05 4.28
C ALA A 421 -11.75 32.82 4.23
N LEU A 422 -13.06 33.03 4.30
CA LEU A 422 -14.06 31.99 4.21
C LEU A 422 -15.23 32.43 3.34
N ASN A 423 -15.17 32.17 2.04
CA ASN A 423 -16.24 32.51 1.11
C ASN A 423 -17.38 31.47 1.16
N LEU A 424 -18.47 31.84 1.84
CA LEU A 424 -19.70 31.06 1.92
C LEU A 424 -20.77 31.47 0.91
N SER A 425 -20.44 32.34 -0.06
CA SER A 425 -21.38 32.78 -1.10
C SER A 425 -21.98 31.58 -1.86
N ASN A 426 -23.24 31.74 -2.29
CA ASN A 426 -24.00 30.75 -3.05
C ASN A 426 -24.16 29.38 -2.36
N SER A 427 -23.98 29.30 -1.03
CA SER A 427 -24.13 28.04 -0.28
C SER A 427 -25.55 27.79 0.24
N GLY A 428 -26.53 28.63 -0.14
CA GLY A 428 -27.92 28.48 0.30
C GLY A 428 -28.10 28.55 1.83
N LEU A 429 -27.25 29.30 2.51
CA LEU A 429 -27.26 29.38 3.98
C LEU A 429 -28.59 29.94 4.49
N THR A 430 -29.13 29.32 5.53
CA THR A 430 -30.33 29.78 6.25
C THR A 430 -30.07 29.78 7.74
N GLY A 431 -30.69 30.71 8.49
CA GLY A 431 -30.58 30.78 9.95
C GLY A 431 -29.51 31.76 10.43
N SER A 432 -29.11 31.62 11.70
CA SER A 432 -28.15 32.52 12.36
C SER A 432 -26.70 32.21 11.98
N VAL A 433 -25.85 33.24 12.00
CA VAL A 433 -24.40 33.08 11.86
C VAL A 433 -23.85 32.30 13.06
N SER A 434 -23.13 31.20 12.79
CA SER A 434 -22.53 30.33 13.80
C SER A 434 -21.51 31.10 14.66
N PRO A 435 -21.68 31.14 16.00
CA PRO A 435 -20.72 31.78 16.90
C PRO A 435 -19.30 31.19 16.81
N SER A 436 -19.17 29.94 16.34
CA SER A 436 -17.86 29.30 16.16
C SER A 436 -16.94 30.07 15.22
N LEU A 437 -17.47 30.88 14.29
CA LEU A 437 -16.66 31.73 13.42
C LEU A 437 -15.77 32.71 14.20
N SER A 438 -16.20 33.17 15.38
CA SER A 438 -15.39 34.08 16.21
C SER A 438 -14.15 33.42 16.81
N LYS A 439 -14.02 32.09 16.72
CA LYS A 439 -12.85 31.34 17.18
C LYS A 439 -11.70 31.37 16.17
N LEU A 440 -11.99 31.62 14.89
CA LEU A 440 -10.96 31.81 13.85
C LEU A 440 -10.31 33.19 13.97
N GLN A 441 -9.31 33.32 14.86
CA GLN A 441 -8.69 34.61 15.21
C GLN A 441 -8.05 35.35 14.03
N ASN A 442 -7.68 34.63 12.98
CA ASN A 442 -7.00 35.17 11.80
C ASN A 442 -7.97 35.50 10.65
N LEU A 443 -9.27 35.23 10.80
CA LEU A 443 -10.26 35.44 9.75
C LEU A 443 -10.43 36.94 9.46
N LYS A 444 -10.20 37.35 8.21
CA LYS A 444 -10.30 38.74 7.74
C LYS A 444 -11.47 38.93 6.76
N ILE A 445 -11.87 37.88 6.06
CA ILE A 445 -12.90 37.90 5.01
C ILE A 445 -13.90 36.77 5.28
N LEU A 446 -15.19 37.07 5.27
CA LEU A 446 -16.31 36.12 5.39
C LEU A 446 -17.32 36.34 4.26
#